data_AF-A0A2M7QW80-F1
#
_entry.id   AF-A0A2M7QW80-F1
#
_cell.length_a   1.000
_cell.length_b   1.000
_cell.length_c   1.000
_cell.angle_alpha   90.00
_cell.angle_beta   90.00
_cell.angle_gamma   90.00
#
_symmetry.space_group_name_H-M   'P 1'
#
loop_
_entity.id
_entity.type
_entity.pdbx_description
1 polymer ?
#
loop_
_entity_poly.entity_id
_entity_poly.type
_entity_poly.pdbx_seq_one_letter_code
_entity_poly.pdbx_strand_id
1 'polypeptide(L)'
;MGLPTYEAKDLGLPFIKEERLGEYDRSIIITGNEIDDYFKVLLMALSQINPELAKKTTHLSHGMVKLPDGKMSSRTGKIITGEWLLDEARAQVLAVLEESKQEMSQAEKLELANSLAVAAVKYALLKSNLGSDISFSFEESLSMTGNSG
;
A
#
# COMPACT_ATOMS: atom_id res chain seq x y z
N MET A 1 24.11 -26.84 -2.07
CA MET A 1 24.36 -25.42 -1.73
C MET A 1 24.19 -24.63 -3.03
N GLY A 2 23.30 -23.63 -3.10
CA GLY A 2 23.16 -22.89 -4.36
C GLY A 2 21.88 -22.07 -4.54
N LEU A 3 21.08 -21.85 -3.50
CA LEU A 3 19.97 -20.92 -3.60
C LEU A 3 20.50 -19.49 -3.35
N PRO A 4 20.28 -18.54 -4.28
CA PRO A 4 20.73 -17.17 -4.08
C PRO A 4 19.97 -16.52 -2.92
N THR A 5 20.67 -15.65 -2.20
CA THR A 5 20.09 -14.83 -1.12
C THR A 5 19.14 -13.76 -1.71
N TYR A 6 18.45 -13.03 -0.84
CA TYR A 6 17.58 -11.92 -1.29
C TYR A 6 18.39 -10.86 -2.03
N GLU A 7 19.55 -10.51 -1.50
CA GLU A 7 20.47 -9.54 -2.09
C GLU A 7 20.84 -9.93 -3.53
N ALA A 8 21.23 -11.19 -3.74
CA ALA A 8 21.62 -11.67 -5.07
C ALA A 8 20.46 -11.66 -6.07
N LYS A 9 19.24 -11.97 -5.60
CA LYS A 9 18.03 -11.93 -6.44
C LYS A 9 17.64 -10.50 -6.81
N ASP A 10 17.61 -9.59 -5.83
CA ASP A 10 17.22 -8.20 -6.06
C ASP A 10 18.27 -7.44 -6.86
N LEU A 11 19.54 -7.78 -6.71
CA LEU A 11 20.63 -7.21 -7.52
C LEU A 11 20.57 -7.67 -8.98
N GLY A 12 20.10 -8.90 -9.23
CA GLY A 12 19.86 -9.42 -10.59
C GLY A 12 18.59 -8.90 -11.24
N LEU A 13 17.62 -8.42 -10.47
CA LEU A 13 16.30 -8.02 -10.97
C LEU A 13 16.33 -6.89 -12.02
N PRO A 14 17.14 -5.82 -11.90
CA PRO A 14 17.26 -4.80 -12.94
C PRO A 14 17.69 -5.35 -14.30
N PHE A 15 18.62 -6.31 -14.33
CA PHE A 15 19.08 -6.94 -15.57
C PHE A 15 17.95 -7.74 -16.22
N ILE A 16 17.21 -8.52 -15.42
CA ILE A 16 16.07 -9.30 -15.89
C ILE A 16 14.95 -8.39 -16.41
N LYS A 17 14.72 -7.24 -15.76
CA LYS A 17 13.73 -6.25 -16.24
C LYS A 17 14.12 -5.72 -17.61
N GLU A 18 15.39 -5.35 -17.82
CA GLU A 18 15.87 -4.84 -19.11
C GLU A 18 15.83 -5.91 -20.21
N GLU A 19 16.27 -7.13 -19.89
CA GLU A 19 16.20 -8.27 -20.82
C GLU A 19 14.76 -8.54 -21.29
N ARG A 20 13.77 -8.48 -20.38
CA ARG A 20 12.39 -8.88 -20.66
C ARG A 20 11.51 -7.76 -21.19
N LEU A 21 11.73 -6.53 -20.73
CA LEU A 21 10.89 -5.38 -21.05
C LEU A 21 11.52 -4.47 -22.12
N GLY A 22 12.80 -4.69 -22.44
CA GLY A 22 13.61 -3.77 -23.23
C GLY A 22 14.09 -2.58 -22.40
N GLU A 23 14.66 -1.59 -23.07
CA GLU A 23 15.10 -0.35 -22.43
C GLU A 23 13.90 0.40 -21.81
N TYR A 24 14.13 0.95 -20.62
CA TYR A 24 13.13 1.72 -19.87
C TYR A 24 13.81 2.91 -19.20
N ASP A 25 13.07 4.01 -19.02
CA ASP A 25 13.61 5.25 -18.46
C ASP A 25 13.75 5.20 -16.93
N ARG A 26 12.83 4.50 -16.24
CA ARG A 26 12.74 4.45 -14.77
C ARG A 26 12.28 3.09 -14.28
N SER A 27 12.86 2.63 -13.17
CA SER A 27 12.37 1.50 -12.36
C SER A 27 12.17 1.99 -10.93
N ILE A 28 10.93 1.93 -10.45
CA ILE A 28 10.59 2.32 -9.08
C ILE A 28 10.27 1.06 -8.30
N ILE A 29 10.97 0.87 -7.17
CA ILE A 29 10.74 -0.21 -6.21
C ILE A 29 10.05 0.41 -5.01
N ILE A 30 8.88 -0.09 -4.65
CA ILE A 30 8.09 0.41 -3.52
C ILE A 30 7.95 -0.69 -2.46
N THR A 31 8.40 -0.43 -1.24
CA THR A 31 8.29 -1.37 -0.11
C THR A 31 7.98 -0.67 1.21
N GLY A 32 7.75 -1.43 2.28
CA GLY A 32 7.72 -0.89 3.64
C GLY A 32 9.06 -0.27 4.03
N ASN A 33 9.01 0.76 4.87
CA ASN A 33 10.18 1.52 5.35
C ASN A 33 11.16 0.70 6.21
N GLU A 34 10.75 -0.50 6.64
CA GLU A 34 11.56 -1.42 7.44
C GLU A 34 12.80 -1.97 6.72
N ILE A 35 12.87 -1.85 5.39
CA ILE A 35 13.99 -2.32 4.56
C ILE A 35 14.67 -1.21 3.74
N ASP A 36 14.54 0.05 4.16
CA ASP A 36 15.18 1.19 3.48
C ASP A 36 16.70 1.04 3.40
N ASP A 37 17.34 0.66 4.51
CA ASP A 37 18.80 0.53 4.55
C ASP A 37 19.30 -0.65 3.70
N TYR A 38 18.51 -1.71 3.58
CA TYR A 38 18.79 -2.82 2.66
C TYR A 38 18.87 -2.32 1.22
N PHE A 39 17.87 -1.55 0.76
CA PHE A 39 17.85 -1.03 -0.62
C PHE A 39 18.91 0.05 -0.87
N LYS A 40 19.31 0.84 0.14
CA LYS A 40 20.46 1.76 0.01
C LYS A 40 21.74 1.01 -0.33
N VAL A 41 22.02 -0.09 0.37
CA VAL A 41 23.21 -0.93 0.11
C VAL A 41 23.08 -1.64 -1.23
N LEU A 42 21.90 -2.18 -1.55
CA LEU A 42 21.65 -2.87 -2.82
C LEU A 42 21.89 -1.94 -4.03
N LEU A 43 21.34 -0.72 -4.00
CA LEU A 43 21.51 0.26 -5.08
C LEU A 43 22.95 0.77 -5.18
N MET A 44 23.65 0.90 -4.04
CA MET A 44 25.09 1.18 -4.05
C MET A 44 25.85 0.06 -4.74
N ALA A 45 25.59 -1.21 -4.41
CA ALA A 45 26.22 -2.35 -5.07
C ALA A 45 25.90 -2.39 -6.57
N LEU A 46 24.63 -2.15 -6.96
CA LEU A 46 24.21 -2.07 -8.36
C LEU A 46 24.99 -0.98 -9.10
N SER A 47 25.22 0.18 -8.48
CA SER A 47 25.99 1.28 -9.08
C SER A 47 27.43 0.92 -9.43
N GLN A 48 28.04 -0.02 -8.69
CA GLN A 48 29.39 -0.50 -8.96
C GLN A 48 29.43 -1.52 -10.11
N ILE A 49 28.33 -2.22 -10.35
CA ILE A 49 28.24 -3.31 -11.34
C ILE A 49 27.69 -2.78 -12.67
N ASN A 50 26.61 -2.01 -12.63
CA ASN A 50 25.97 -1.40 -13.78
C ASN A 50 25.43 -0.01 -13.42
N PRO A 51 26.23 1.04 -13.64
CA PRO A 51 25.84 2.42 -13.34
C PRO A 51 24.57 2.88 -14.06
N GLU A 52 24.33 2.41 -15.29
CA GLU A 52 23.17 2.83 -16.09
C GLU A 52 21.87 2.26 -15.52
N LEU A 53 21.84 0.97 -15.16
CA LEU A 53 20.70 0.37 -14.47
C LEU A 53 20.47 1.00 -13.09
N ALA A 54 21.54 1.35 -12.37
CA ALA A 54 21.44 2.01 -11.08
C ALA A 54 20.82 3.41 -11.19
N LYS A 55 21.27 4.25 -12.15
CA LYS A 55 20.76 5.62 -12.36
C LYS A 55 19.26 5.68 -12.60
N LYS A 56 18.70 4.67 -13.26
CA LYS A 56 17.25 4.58 -13.53
C LYS A 56 16.46 3.84 -12.46
N THR A 57 17.11 3.21 -11.47
CA THR A 57 16.42 2.46 -10.41
C THR A 57 16.33 3.31 -9.13
N THR A 58 15.12 3.46 -8.60
CA THR A 58 14.86 4.23 -7.38
C THR A 58 14.04 3.38 -6.42
N HIS A 59 14.44 3.36 -5.15
CA HIS A 59 13.64 2.80 -4.07
C HIS A 59 12.84 3.91 -3.38
N LEU A 60 11.55 3.69 -3.19
CA LEU A 60 10.64 4.53 -2.42
C LEU A 60 10.02 3.67 -1.33
N SER A 61 9.83 4.25 -0.15
CA SER A 61 9.17 3.55 0.94
C SER A 61 7.81 4.16 1.29
N HIS A 62 6.91 3.29 1.71
CA HIS A 62 5.71 3.67 2.46
C HIS A 62 5.90 3.28 3.92
N GLY A 63 5.25 3.97 4.85
CA GLY A 63 5.21 3.51 6.23
C GLY A 63 4.20 2.38 6.43
N MET A 64 4.06 1.95 7.68
CA MET A 64 3.17 0.85 8.02
C MET A 64 1.78 1.35 8.37
N VAL A 65 0.75 0.59 7.97
CA VAL A 65 -0.63 0.86 8.37
C VAL A 65 -0.81 0.43 9.83
N LYS A 66 -1.34 1.35 10.66
CA LYS A 66 -1.64 1.13 12.08
C LYS A 66 -3.12 1.43 12.30
N LEU A 67 -3.83 0.50 12.93
CA LEU A 67 -5.17 0.76 13.44
C LEU A 67 -5.10 1.37 14.86
N PRO A 68 -6.09 2.19 15.27
CA PRO A 68 -6.20 2.79 16.60
C PRO A 68 -6.09 1.77 17.73
N ASP A 69 -6.65 0.58 17.54
CA ASP A 69 -6.68 -0.50 18.55
C ASP A 69 -5.34 -1.23 18.72
N GLY A 70 -4.29 -0.80 18.02
CA GLY A 70 -2.93 -1.32 18.16
C GLY A 70 -2.40 -2.12 16.96
N LYS A 71 -1.09 -2.38 17.00
CA LYS A 71 -0.32 -3.07 15.95
C LYS A 71 -0.92 -4.43 15.58
N MET A 72 -1.02 -4.70 14.27
CA MET A 72 -1.20 -6.04 13.71
C MET A 72 -0.24 -7.02 14.38
N SER A 73 -0.77 -8.09 14.97
CA SER A 73 0.03 -9.10 15.67
C SER A 73 -0.43 -10.48 15.25
N SER A 74 0.39 -11.14 14.43
CA SER A 74 0.21 -12.54 14.06
C SER A 74 0.25 -13.46 15.29
N ARG A 75 0.99 -13.08 16.34
CA ARG A 75 1.12 -13.84 17.61
C ARG A 75 -0.16 -13.83 18.44
N THR A 76 -1.02 -12.84 18.29
CA THR A 76 -2.32 -12.75 18.97
C THR A 76 -3.50 -13.13 18.07
N GLY A 77 -3.24 -13.52 16.82
CA GLY A 77 -4.26 -13.96 15.86
C GLY A 77 -5.04 -12.83 15.18
N LYS A 78 -4.81 -11.56 15.52
CA LYS A 78 -5.47 -10.41 14.87
C LYS A 78 -4.66 -10.01 13.64
N ILE A 79 -4.87 -10.72 12.53
CA ILE A 79 -4.36 -10.37 11.21
C ILE A 79 -5.42 -9.50 10.52
N ILE A 80 -5.05 -8.27 10.24
CA ILE A 80 -5.87 -7.34 9.46
C ILE A 80 -5.45 -7.50 8.00
N THR A 81 -6.32 -8.09 7.19
CA THR A 81 -6.07 -8.22 5.74
C THR A 81 -6.66 -7.02 5.00
N GLY A 82 -6.24 -6.83 3.75
CA GLY A 82 -6.82 -5.81 2.88
C GLY A 82 -8.30 -6.06 2.60
N GLU A 83 -8.69 -7.34 2.46
CA GLU A 83 -10.09 -7.74 2.28
C GLU A 83 -10.93 -7.37 3.49
N TRP A 84 -10.47 -7.73 4.70
CA TRP A 84 -11.17 -7.37 5.93
C TRP A 84 -11.32 -5.84 6.06
N LEU A 85 -10.28 -5.08 5.74
CA LEU A 85 -10.32 -3.61 5.80
C LEU A 85 -11.40 -3.03 4.87
N LEU A 86 -11.50 -3.55 3.65
CA LEU A 86 -12.49 -3.11 2.67
C LEU A 86 -13.90 -3.53 3.03
N ASP A 87 -14.08 -4.76 3.54
CA ASP A 87 -15.39 -5.27 3.95
C ASP A 87 -15.93 -4.52 5.17
N GLU A 88 -15.08 -4.22 6.14
CA GLU A 88 -15.45 -3.42 7.31
C GLU A 88 -15.82 -1.97 6.91
N ALA A 89 -15.03 -1.34 6.02
CA ALA A 89 -15.36 -0.02 5.49
C ALA A 89 -16.71 -0.04 4.74
N ARG A 90 -16.96 -1.06 3.91
CA ARG A 90 -18.21 -1.22 3.18
C ARG A 90 -19.40 -1.39 4.14
N ALA A 91 -19.25 -2.20 5.19
CA ALA A 91 -20.30 -2.42 6.18
C ALA A 91 -20.69 -1.12 6.90
N GLN A 92 -19.69 -0.31 7.28
CA GLN A 92 -19.96 0.98 7.94
C GLN A 92 -20.63 1.99 7.01
N VAL A 93 -20.19 2.09 5.74
CA VAL A 93 -20.87 2.96 4.76
C VAL A 93 -22.31 2.49 4.52
N LEU A 94 -22.53 1.19 4.39
CA LEU A 94 -23.87 0.65 4.16
C LEU A 94 -24.81 0.99 5.32
N ALA A 95 -24.34 0.86 6.57
CA ALA A 95 -25.12 1.25 7.75
C ALA A 95 -25.54 2.74 7.69
N VAL A 96 -24.63 3.63 7.31
CA VAL A 96 -24.93 5.06 7.10
C VAL A 96 -25.98 5.28 5.99
N LEU A 97 -25.88 4.56 4.88
CA LEU A 97 -26.84 4.65 3.77
C LEU A 97 -28.22 4.07 4.13
N GLU A 98 -28.27 3.06 5.00
CA GLU A 98 -29.52 2.49 5.53
C GLU A 98 -30.24 3.47 6.44
N GLU A 99 -29.51 4.23 7.25
CA GLU A 99 -30.07 5.29 8.11
C GLU A 99 -30.45 6.57 7.34
N SER A 100 -29.93 6.75 6.13
CA SER A 100 -30.23 7.91 5.29
C SER A 100 -31.70 7.93 4.81
N LYS A 101 -32.30 9.11 4.73
CA LYS A 101 -33.66 9.30 4.17
C LYS A 101 -33.71 9.28 2.64
N GLN A 102 -32.62 8.97 1.96
CA GLN A 102 -32.59 8.91 0.50
C GLN A 102 -33.26 7.62 0.01
N GLU A 103 -34.20 7.77 -0.92
CA GLU A 103 -34.79 6.64 -1.62
C GLU A 103 -33.78 6.08 -2.63
N MET A 104 -33.21 4.93 -2.29
CA MET A 104 -32.32 4.16 -3.15
C MET A 104 -32.70 2.69 -3.03
N SER A 105 -32.63 1.96 -4.14
CA SER A 105 -32.75 0.50 -4.12
C SER A 105 -31.59 -0.15 -3.36
N GLN A 106 -31.80 -1.37 -2.88
CA GLN A 106 -30.74 -2.13 -2.20
C GLN A 106 -29.50 -2.35 -3.10
N ALA A 107 -29.71 -2.55 -4.39
CA ALA A 107 -28.62 -2.70 -5.35
C ALA A 107 -27.77 -1.41 -5.44
N GLU A 108 -28.42 -0.24 -5.56
CA GLU A 108 -27.73 1.05 -5.63
C GLU A 108 -26.96 1.36 -4.33
N LYS A 109 -27.54 1.03 -3.16
CA LYS A 109 -26.86 1.20 -1.87
C LYS A 109 -25.59 0.36 -1.78
N LEU A 110 -25.62 -0.89 -2.24
CA LEU A 110 -24.46 -1.78 -2.22
C LEU A 110 -23.35 -1.30 -3.16
N GLU A 111 -23.69 -0.87 -4.37
CA GLU A 111 -22.70 -0.32 -5.33
C GLU A 111 -22.07 0.97 -4.81
N LEU A 112 -22.88 1.86 -4.23
CA LEU A 112 -22.39 3.11 -3.64
C LEU A 112 -21.48 2.82 -2.44
N ALA A 113 -21.91 1.94 -1.53
CA ALA A 113 -21.12 1.55 -0.36
C ALA A 113 -19.76 0.97 -0.76
N ASN A 114 -19.71 0.13 -1.79
CA ASN A 114 -18.46 -0.42 -2.28
C ASN A 114 -17.52 0.66 -2.85
N SER A 115 -18.08 1.60 -3.63
CA SER A 115 -17.30 2.68 -4.25
C SER A 115 -16.71 3.61 -3.19
N LEU A 116 -17.53 4.02 -2.22
CA LEU A 116 -17.12 4.89 -1.11
C LEU A 116 -16.10 4.20 -0.20
N ALA A 117 -16.29 2.92 0.13
CA ALA A 117 -15.33 2.18 0.94
C ALA A 117 -13.94 2.11 0.29
N VAL A 118 -13.88 1.81 -1.01
CA VAL A 118 -12.61 1.78 -1.75
C VAL A 118 -11.98 3.17 -1.82
N ALA A 119 -12.78 4.22 -2.06
CA ALA A 119 -12.30 5.59 -2.12
C ALA A 119 -11.71 6.03 -0.77
N ALA A 120 -12.45 5.83 0.32
CA ALA A 120 -12.04 6.16 1.68
C ALA A 120 -10.74 5.45 2.07
N VAL A 121 -10.63 4.14 1.81
CA VAL A 121 -9.39 3.38 2.09
C VAL A 121 -8.23 3.91 1.27
N LYS A 122 -8.39 4.11 -0.04
CA LYS A 122 -7.32 4.65 -0.90
C LYS A 122 -6.90 6.04 -0.43
N TYR A 123 -7.85 6.91 -0.16
CA TYR A 123 -7.59 8.28 0.28
C TYR A 123 -6.85 8.29 1.62
N ALA A 124 -7.27 7.48 2.58
CA ALA A 124 -6.60 7.36 3.87
C ALA A 124 -5.14 6.89 3.75
N LEU A 125 -4.85 6.01 2.80
CA LEU A 125 -3.49 5.57 2.52
C LEU A 125 -2.67 6.66 1.81
N LEU A 126 -3.26 7.33 0.81
CA LEU A 126 -2.57 8.28 -0.06
C LEU A 126 -2.41 9.69 0.54
N LYS A 127 -3.23 10.08 1.52
CA LYS A 127 -3.13 11.39 2.19
C LYS A 127 -1.90 11.51 3.09
N SER A 128 -1.27 10.38 3.43
CA SER A 128 -0.07 10.33 4.26
C SER A 128 1.18 10.72 3.46
N ASN A 129 2.17 11.30 4.13
CA ASN A 129 3.47 11.56 3.51
C ASN A 129 4.19 10.25 3.17
N LEU A 130 4.88 10.22 2.04
CA LEU A 130 5.75 9.09 1.67
C LEU A 130 6.72 8.74 2.81
N GLY A 131 6.90 7.44 3.06
CA GLY A 131 7.72 6.89 4.15
C GLY A 131 7.12 6.98 5.56
N SER A 132 6.03 7.74 5.78
CA SER A 132 5.41 7.90 7.09
C SER A 132 4.39 6.80 7.38
N ASP A 133 4.30 6.38 8.65
CA ASP A 133 3.27 5.44 9.09
C ASP A 133 1.86 6.02 8.89
N ILE A 134 0.93 5.14 8.58
CA ILE A 134 -0.46 5.51 8.26
C ILE A 134 -1.31 5.14 9.47
N SER A 135 -1.81 6.14 10.20
CA SER A 135 -2.83 5.92 11.23
C SER A 135 -4.19 5.84 10.57
N PHE A 136 -4.71 4.62 10.40
CA PHE A 136 -5.98 4.39 9.71
C PHE A 136 -7.14 4.31 10.71
N SER A 137 -8.07 5.26 10.65
CA SER A 137 -9.33 5.23 11.40
C SER A 137 -10.50 5.14 10.43
N PHE A 138 -11.44 4.22 10.67
CA PHE A 138 -12.67 4.14 9.87
C PHE A 138 -13.53 5.38 10.06
N GLU A 139 -13.68 5.86 11.29
CA GLU A 139 -14.45 7.06 11.62
C GLU A 139 -13.94 8.28 10.87
N GLU A 140 -12.62 8.50 10.86
CA GLU A 140 -12.02 9.62 10.13
C GLU A 140 -12.13 9.44 8.62
N SER A 141 -11.88 8.22 8.13
CA SER A 141 -11.85 7.94 6.69
C SER A 141 -13.23 8.00 6.05
N LEU A 142 -14.29 7.69 6.80
CA LEU A 142 -15.68 7.69 6.34
C LEU A 142 -16.47 8.95 6.73
N SER A 143 -15.84 9.90 7.43
CA SER A 143 -16.48 11.16 7.81
C SER A 143 -16.91 11.94 6.55
N MET A 144 -18.11 12.51 6.56
CA MET A 144 -18.59 13.41 5.49
C MET A 144 -18.11 14.86 5.67
N THR A 145 -17.36 15.14 6.74
CA THR A 145 -16.83 16.47 7.06
C THR A 145 -15.33 16.40 7.35
N GLY A 146 -14.53 17.23 6.68
CA GLY A 146 -13.07 17.28 6.85
C GLY A 146 -12.29 16.76 5.64
N ASN A 147 -11.08 16.26 5.88
CA ASN A 147 -10.16 15.76 4.85
C ASN A 147 -10.31 14.23 4.72
N SER A 148 -11.44 13.83 4.17
CA SER A 148 -11.86 12.45 3.88
C SER A 148 -12.16 12.29 2.38
N GLY A 149 -12.21 11.06 1.89
CA GLY A 149 -12.28 10.75 0.45
C GLY A 149 -13.45 9.86 0.07
#